data_AF-A0A4C1SNH5-F1
#
_entry.id   AF-A0A4C1SNH5-F1
#
_cell.length_a   1.000
_cell.length_b   1.000
_cell.length_c   1.000
_cell.angle_alpha   90.00
_cell.angle_beta   90.00
_cell.angle_gamma   90.00
#
_symmetry.space_group_name_H-M   'P 1'
#
loop_
_entity.id
_entity.type
_entity.pdbx_description
1 polymer ?
#
loop_
_entity_poly.entity_id
_entity_poly.type
_entity_poly.pdbx_seq_one_letter_code
_entity_poly.pdbx_strand_id
1 'polypeptide(L)'
;MGSRNRLWGKAFKGPICTHEYSGSVSVEHSPLVAVVATTMAHELGHNFGMEHDSTDCKCQDEKCIMSASSTSVLPTHWSSCSIDQLNIAFAGHELLFA
;
A
#
# COMPACT_ATOMS: atom_id res chain seq x y z
N MET A 1 12.87 -25.47 9.77
CA MET A 1 11.46 -25.02 9.89
C MET A 1 11.38 -23.96 10.99
N GLY A 2 11.08 -22.70 10.66
CA GLY A 2 10.94 -21.62 11.63
C GLY A 2 10.10 -20.49 11.02
N SER A 3 9.08 -20.06 11.76
CA SER A 3 8.06 -19.08 11.36
C SER A 3 8.68 -17.75 10.92
N ARG A 4 8.68 -17.46 9.62
CA ARG A 4 9.03 -16.13 9.08
C ARG A 4 7.74 -15.36 8.83
N ASN A 5 7.63 -14.14 9.37
CA ASN A 5 6.67 -13.15 8.87
C ASN A 5 6.85 -13.03 7.36
N ARG A 6 5.85 -13.46 6.59
CA ARG A 6 5.94 -13.55 5.15
C ARG A 6 5.67 -12.16 4.57
N LEU A 7 6.73 -11.38 4.38
CA LEU A 7 6.70 -10.09 3.68
C LEU A 7 6.66 -10.35 2.18
N TRP A 8 5.64 -9.82 1.50
CA TRP A 8 5.49 -9.94 0.05
C TRP A 8 5.91 -8.70 -0.72
N GLY A 9 6.17 -7.60 0.00
CA GLY A 9 6.66 -6.38 -0.59
C GLY A 9 7.35 -5.50 0.44
N LYS A 10 7.97 -4.43 -0.07
CA LYS A 10 8.53 -3.36 0.75
C LYS A 10 8.61 -2.06 -0.04
N ALA A 11 8.24 -0.96 0.59
CA ALA A 11 8.48 0.40 0.11
C ALA A 11 9.07 1.29 1.21
N PHE A 12 9.64 2.42 0.79
CA PHE A 12 9.87 3.55 1.68
C PHE A 12 8.58 4.38 1.79
N LYS A 13 8.36 4.98 2.96
CA LYS A 13 7.13 5.73 3.25
C LYS A 13 7.25 7.20 2.84
N GLY A 14 6.41 7.64 1.91
CA GLY A 14 6.31 9.04 1.49
C GLY A 14 7.38 9.63 0.56
N PRO A 15 8.33 8.89 -0.05
CA PRO A 15 9.33 9.52 -0.90
C PRO A 15 8.97 9.46 -2.39
N ILE A 16 7.68 9.34 -2.74
CA ILE A 16 7.23 9.45 -4.13
C ILE A 16 7.83 10.72 -4.76
N CYS A 17 8.25 10.60 -6.02
CA CYS A 17 8.94 11.65 -6.79
C CYS A 17 10.35 12.04 -6.28
N THR A 18 10.90 11.37 -5.27
CA THR A 18 12.33 11.51 -4.95
C THR A 18 13.18 10.66 -5.88
N HIS A 19 14.38 11.14 -6.22
CA HIS A 19 15.28 10.43 -7.12
C HIS A 19 15.70 9.06 -6.57
N GLU A 20 15.90 8.92 -5.26
CA GLU A 20 16.50 7.73 -4.65
C GLU A 20 15.49 6.69 -4.18
N TYR A 21 14.25 7.09 -3.86
CA TYR A 21 13.32 6.23 -3.11
C TYR A 21 11.90 6.18 -3.67
N SER A 22 11.63 6.77 -4.84
CA SER A 22 10.31 6.73 -5.52
C SER A 22 10.00 5.37 -6.18
N GLY A 23 10.12 4.29 -5.40
CA GLY A 23 9.86 2.95 -5.87
C GLY A 23 9.57 1.97 -4.72
N SER A 24 9.13 0.78 -5.11
CA SER A 24 8.87 -0.33 -4.20
C SER A 24 9.25 -1.66 -4.85
N VAL A 25 9.35 -2.71 -4.04
CA VAL A 25 9.57 -4.08 -4.51
C VAL A 25 8.44 -4.97 -4.05
N SER A 26 7.97 -5.87 -4.92
CA SER A 26 6.95 -6.87 -4.62
C SER A 26 7.37 -8.22 -5.16
N VAL A 27 7.02 -9.28 -4.44
CA VAL A 27 7.27 -10.66 -4.83
C VAL A 27 6.05 -11.17 -5.61
N GLU A 28 6.29 -11.81 -6.74
CA GLU A 28 5.27 -12.61 -7.42
C GLU A 28 5.00 -13.88 -6.59
N HIS A 29 3.99 -13.82 -5.72
CA HIS A 29 3.70 -14.87 -4.73
C HIS A 29 2.42 -15.66 -5.01
N SER A 30 1.74 -15.39 -6.13
CA SER A 30 0.46 -16.01 -6.47
C SER A 30 0.19 -16.01 -7.98
N PRO A 31 -0.19 -17.14 -8.59
CA PRO A 31 -0.53 -17.16 -10.03
C PRO A 31 -1.73 -16.26 -10.40
N LEU A 32 -2.50 -15.81 -9.39
CA LEU A 32 -3.59 -14.86 -9.59
C LEU A 32 -3.04 -13.42 -9.56
N VAL A 33 -2.95 -12.79 -10.73
CA VAL A 33 -2.44 -11.42 -10.93
C VAL A 33 -3.08 -10.40 -9.98
N ALA A 34 -4.37 -10.55 -9.66
CA ALA A 34 -5.06 -9.64 -8.74
C ALA A 34 -4.43 -9.61 -7.33
N VAL A 35 -3.91 -10.74 -6.83
CA VAL A 35 -3.25 -10.82 -5.51
C VAL A 35 -1.95 -10.02 -5.52
N VAL A 36 -1.18 -10.16 -6.60
CA VAL A 36 0.09 -9.45 -6.74
C VAL A 36 -0.14 -7.97 -7.02
N ALA A 37 -1.15 -7.61 -7.82
CA ALA A 37 -1.57 -6.23 -8.02
C ALA A 37 -1.99 -5.56 -6.70
N THR A 38 -2.69 -6.27 -5.81
CA THR A 38 -3.03 -5.78 -4.47
C THR A 38 -1.77 -5.52 -3.63
N THR A 39 -0.79 -6.42 -3.71
CA THR A 39 0.49 -6.24 -3.01
C THR A 39 1.24 -5.03 -3.56
N MET A 40 1.31 -4.87 -4.88
CA MET A 40 1.93 -3.71 -5.52
C MET A 40 1.22 -2.40 -5.13
N ALA A 41 -0.12 -2.42 -5.07
CA ALA A 41 -0.91 -1.29 -4.60
C ALA A 41 -0.54 -0.94 -3.16
N HIS A 42 -0.50 -1.92 -2.24
CA HIS A 42 -0.10 -1.71 -0.83
C HIS A 42 1.26 -1.00 -0.72
N GLU A 43 2.27 -1.50 -1.43
CA GLU A 43 3.61 -0.90 -1.38
C GLU A 43 3.66 0.49 -2.03
N LEU A 44 2.89 0.71 -3.11
CA LEU A 44 2.75 2.04 -3.71
C LEU A 44 2.05 3.01 -2.74
N GLY A 45 1.06 2.55 -1.97
CA GLY A 45 0.41 3.31 -0.91
C GLY A 45 1.41 3.82 0.12
N HIS A 46 2.30 2.95 0.60
CA HIS A 46 3.44 3.38 1.42
C HIS A 46 4.28 4.44 0.72
N ASN A 47 4.59 4.31 -0.57
CA ASN A 47 5.36 5.32 -1.29
C ASN A 47 4.68 6.70 -1.32
N PHE A 48 3.35 6.74 -1.37
CA PHE A 48 2.52 7.94 -1.19
C PHE A 48 2.39 8.42 0.26
N GLY A 49 3.04 7.75 1.22
CA GLY A 49 3.04 8.15 2.62
C GLY A 49 1.94 7.52 3.47
N MET A 50 1.19 6.55 2.92
CA MET A 50 0.14 5.89 3.67
C MET A 50 0.70 4.97 4.75
N GLU A 51 -0.02 4.89 5.86
CA GLU A 51 0.23 3.95 6.95
C GLU A 51 -0.69 2.75 6.87
N HIS A 52 -0.39 1.72 7.64
CA HIS A 52 -1.33 0.62 7.81
C HIS A 52 -2.63 1.08 8.46
N ASP A 53 -3.73 0.45 8.04
CA ASP A 53 -5.07 0.74 8.57
C ASP A 53 -5.16 0.40 10.07
N SER A 54 -5.77 1.31 10.83
CA SER A 54 -6.14 1.11 12.24
C SER A 54 -7.63 0.79 12.38
N THR A 55 -8.07 0.48 13.60
CA THR A 55 -9.49 0.19 13.91
C THR A 55 -10.43 1.36 13.64
N ASP A 56 -9.91 2.59 13.60
CA ASP A 56 -10.72 3.79 13.40
C ASP A 56 -10.98 4.09 11.92
N CYS A 57 -10.18 3.50 11.03
CA CYS A 57 -10.31 3.65 9.58
C CYS A 57 -11.58 2.96 9.07
N LYS A 58 -12.33 3.64 8.20
CA LYS A 58 -13.52 3.07 7.57
C LYS A 58 -13.11 2.36 6.28
N CYS A 59 -13.54 1.12 6.14
CA CYS A 59 -13.28 0.29 4.97
C CYS A 59 -14.59 -0.28 4.41
N GLN A 60 -14.73 -0.24 3.09
CA GLN A 60 -15.90 -0.81 2.39
C GLN A 60 -15.79 -2.34 2.26
N ASP A 61 -14.57 -2.84 2.10
CA ASP A 61 -14.25 -4.26 2.07
C ASP A 61 -14.06 -4.78 3.52
N GLU A 62 -13.97 -6.10 3.71
CA GLU A 62 -13.63 -6.69 5.02
C GLU A 62 -12.25 -6.22 5.52
N LYS A 63 -11.34 -6.02 4.57
CA LYS A 63 -10.02 -5.40 4.77
C LYS A 63 -9.76 -4.46 3.62
N CYS A 64 -9.03 -3.38 3.85
CA CYS A 64 -8.62 -2.46 2.81
C CYS A 64 -7.17 -2.74 2.38
N ILE A 65 -6.76 -2.12 1.27
CA ILE A 65 -5.44 -2.36 0.67
C ILE A 65 -4.30 -2.15 1.68
N MET A 66 -4.41 -1.18 2.59
CA MET A 66 -3.40 -0.90 3.62
C MET A 66 -3.52 -1.72 4.91
N SER A 67 -4.33 -2.77 4.94
CA SER A 67 -4.32 -3.69 6.08
C SER A 67 -2.93 -4.29 6.29
N ALA A 68 -2.41 -4.21 7.53
CA ALA A 68 -1.09 -4.74 7.91
C ALA A 68 -0.93 -6.25 7.69
N SER A 69 -2.05 -6.97 7.59
CA SER A 69 -2.07 -8.41 7.37
C SER A 69 -2.94 -8.76 6.18
N SER A 70 -2.36 -9.56 5.29
CA SER A 70 -3.04 -10.13 4.16
C SER A 70 -3.96 -11.27 4.59
N THR A 71 -5.07 -11.43 3.87
CA THR A 71 -6.03 -12.54 4.10
C THR A 71 -6.41 -13.17 2.78
N SER A 72 -7.30 -14.15 2.81
CA SER A 72 -7.95 -14.69 1.61
C SER A 72 -8.82 -13.68 0.87
N VAL A 73 -9.08 -12.51 1.45
CA VAL A 73 -9.82 -11.41 0.83
C VAL A 73 -8.89 -10.63 -0.10
N LEU A 74 -9.39 -10.31 -1.28
CA LEU A 74 -8.75 -9.47 -2.29
C LEU A 74 -9.32 -8.04 -2.19
N PRO A 75 -8.73 -7.16 -1.38
CA PRO A 75 -9.22 -5.81 -1.22
C PRO A 75 -9.00 -5.00 -2.50
N THR A 76 -9.99 -4.17 -2.84
CA THR A 76 -9.90 -3.24 -3.97
C THR A 76 -10.10 -1.78 -3.54
N HIS A 77 -10.51 -1.57 -2.29
CA HIS A 77 -10.72 -0.25 -1.71
C HIS A 77 -9.59 0.17 -0.77
N TRP A 78 -9.28 1.46 -0.82
CA TRP A 78 -8.51 2.16 0.21
C TRP A 78 -9.42 2.51 1.38
N SER A 79 -8.86 2.57 2.60
CA SER A 79 -9.63 3.02 3.76
C SER A 79 -9.79 4.53 3.76
N SER A 80 -10.69 5.05 4.60
CA SER A 80 -10.81 6.50 4.82
C SER A 80 -9.48 7.15 5.22
N CYS A 81 -8.69 6.49 6.06
CA CYS A 81 -7.38 6.98 6.48
C CYS A 81 -6.38 7.05 5.32
N SER A 82 -6.35 6.00 4.48
CA SER A 82 -5.48 5.97 3.31
C SER A 82 -5.85 7.07 2.30
N ILE A 83 -7.14 7.35 2.11
CA ILE A 83 -7.62 8.43 1.25
C ILE A 83 -7.19 9.80 1.80
N ASP A 84 -7.33 10.04 3.10
CA ASP A 84 -6.89 11.29 3.72
C ASP A 84 -5.37 11.50 3.56
N GLN A 85 -4.58 10.45 3.76
CA GLN A 85 -3.12 10.48 3.57
C GLN A 85 -2.73 10.71 2.11
N LEU A 86 -3.44 10.11 1.16
CA LEU A 86 -3.22 10.33 -0.26
C LEU A 86 -3.49 11.78 -0.67
N ASN A 87 -4.56 12.37 -0.14
CA ASN A 87 -4.88 13.78 -0.39
C ASN A 87 -3.77 14.72 0.12
N ILE A 88 -3.18 14.41 1.29
CA ILE A 88 -2.03 15.15 1.82
C ILE A 88 -0.81 15.01 0.89
N ALA A 89 -0.54 13.81 0.39
CA ALA A 89 0.56 13.57 -0.54
C ALA A 89 0.41 14.38 -1.84
N PHE A 90 -0.80 14.41 -2.42
CA PHE A 90 -1.05 15.19 -3.62
C PHE A 90 -0.96 16.70 -3.39
N ALA A 91 -1.35 17.20 -2.20
CA ALA A 91 -1.22 18.62 -1.88
C ALA A 91 0.25 19.09 -1.80
N GLY A 92 1.19 18.17 -1.54
CA GLY A 92 2.61 18.49 -1.31
C GLY A 92 3.54 18.26 -2.51
N HIS A 93 3.09 17.67 -3.61
CA HIS A 93 3.96 17.18 -4.69
C HIS A 93 3.57 17.70 -6.07
N GLU A 94 4.21 18.80 -6.50
CA GLU A 94 4.05 19.35 -7.87
C GLU A 94 4.50 18.37 -8.97
N LEU A 95 5.50 17.53 -8.69
CA LEU A 95 6.05 16.56 -9.65
C LEU A 95 5.10 15.43 -10.04
N LEU A 96 4.03 15.18 -9.27
CA LEU A 96 2.99 14.22 -9.67
C LEU A 96 2.10 14.75 -10.80
N PHE A 97 2.11 16.07 -11.02
CA PHE A 97 1.28 16.76 -12.00
C PHE A 97 2.08 17.44 -13.11
N ALA A 98 3.41 17.23 -13.13
CA ALA A 98 4.35 17.81 -14.09
C ALA A 98 4.46 17.00 -15.38
#